data_AF-A0A432WY06-F1
#
_entry.id   AF-A0A432WY06-F1
#
_cell.length_a   1.000
_cell.length_b   1.000
_cell.length_c   1.000
_cell.angle_alpha   90.00
_cell.angle_beta   90.00
_cell.angle_gamma   90.00
#
_symmetry.space_group_name_H-M   'P 1'
#
loop_
_entity.id
_entity.type
_entity.pdbx_description
1 polymer ?
#
loop_
_entity_poly.entity_id
_entity_poly.type
_entity_poly.pdbx_seq_one_letter_code
_entity_poly.pdbx_strand_id
1 'polypeptide(L)'
;MGFGIAAAWLCGIGRYWDNPRAELWQYLGLGSVAYIFVLAFILWALLYPLKPQRWSYKSVLLFVSFTSLPALFYAIPVERFMSFEAAQSANIWFLIIVASWRVALLVHYLIKVSGLSGKSVLVGTLLPLSLIVSTLTMLNLEHVVFNIMAGIGDSEKSANDAAYGILVLITTFSVVTLPFLLVAYAGLVYKARKKEKKP
;
A
#
# COMPACT_ATOMS: atom_id res chain seq x y z
N MET A 1 19.92 -3.66 -2.96
CA MET A 1 18.76 -4.45 -3.42
C MET A 1 18.56 -5.71 -2.59
N GLY A 2 19.57 -6.59 -2.46
CA GLY A 2 19.44 -7.84 -1.69
C GLY A 2 18.89 -7.66 -0.27
N PHE A 3 19.35 -6.64 0.47
CA PHE A 3 18.88 -6.36 1.82
C PHE A 3 17.37 -6.05 1.90
N GLY A 4 16.83 -5.25 0.97
CA GLY A 4 15.40 -4.92 0.98
C GLY A 4 14.50 -6.09 0.57
N ILE A 5 14.97 -6.92 -0.37
CA ILE A 5 14.25 -8.14 -0.75
C ILE A 5 14.28 -9.14 0.40
N ALA A 6 15.42 -9.30 1.08
CA ALA A 6 15.54 -10.13 2.27
C ALA A 6 14.64 -9.64 3.41
N ALA A 7 14.55 -8.32 3.64
CA ALA A 7 13.62 -7.75 4.61
C ALA A 7 12.15 -8.03 4.26
N ALA A 8 11.76 -7.86 2.98
CA ALA A 8 10.41 -8.18 2.52
C ALA A 8 10.07 -9.67 2.66
N TRP A 9 11.06 -10.53 2.40
CA TRP A 9 10.95 -11.98 2.55
C TRP A 9 10.79 -12.38 4.03
N LEU A 10 11.62 -11.83 4.93
CA LEU A 10 11.51 -12.05 6.37
C LEU A 10 10.16 -11.56 6.93
N CYS A 11 9.68 -10.40 6.48
CA CYS A 11 8.34 -9.93 6.85
C CYS A 11 7.23 -10.87 6.34
N GLY A 12 7.41 -11.48 5.17
CA GLY A 12 6.51 -12.50 4.65
C GLY A 12 6.45 -13.75 5.50
N ILE A 13 7.62 -14.26 5.91
CA ILE A 13 7.71 -15.41 6.81
C ILE A 13 7.07 -15.06 8.17
N GLY A 14 7.42 -13.91 8.74
CA GLY A 14 6.91 -13.48 10.05
C GLY A 14 5.39 -13.34 10.11
N ARG A 15 4.74 -12.94 9.01
CA ARG A 15 3.27 -12.80 8.95
C ARG A 15 2.52 -14.13 9.06
N TYR A 16 3.10 -15.23 8.57
CA TYR A 16 2.44 -16.54 8.51
C TYR A 16 3.05 -17.58 9.45
N TRP A 17 4.14 -17.23 10.16
CA TRP A 17 4.84 -18.13 11.08
C TRP A 17 3.91 -18.72 12.15
N ASP A 18 2.92 -17.96 12.61
CA ASP A 18 1.99 -18.39 13.67
C ASP A 18 0.61 -18.85 13.16
N ASN A 19 0.43 -19.01 11.84
CA ASN A 19 -0.89 -19.31 11.28
C ASN A 19 -1.04 -20.80 10.87
N PRO A 20 -1.75 -21.64 11.63
CA PRO A 20 -1.84 -23.08 11.39
C PRO A 20 -2.56 -23.48 10.08
N ARG A 21 -3.16 -22.53 9.35
CA ARG A 21 -3.84 -22.77 8.06
C ARG A 21 -3.07 -22.23 6.84
N ALA A 22 -1.86 -21.71 7.02
CA ALA A 22 -1.11 -21.14 5.90
C ALA A 22 -0.59 -22.21 4.92
N GLU A 23 -0.63 -21.91 3.63
CA GLU A 23 -0.10 -22.80 2.59
C GLU A 23 1.44 -22.70 2.51
N LEU A 24 2.11 -23.71 1.97
CA LEU A 24 3.59 -23.81 1.98
C LEU A 24 4.30 -22.57 1.39
N TRP A 25 3.73 -21.96 0.35
CA TRP A 25 4.27 -20.75 -0.30
C TRP A 25 4.08 -19.47 0.54
N GLN A 26 3.10 -19.44 1.45
CA GLN A 26 2.89 -18.37 2.41
C GLN A 26 3.90 -18.46 3.55
N TYR A 27 4.16 -19.67 4.06
CA TYR A 27 5.24 -19.93 5.02
C TYR A 27 6.63 -19.61 4.45
N LEU A 28 6.84 -19.88 3.17
CA LEU A 28 8.08 -19.51 2.47
C LEU A 28 8.19 -18.01 2.18
N GLY A 29 7.21 -17.18 2.52
CA GLY A 29 7.24 -15.73 2.31
C GLY A 29 7.25 -15.29 0.84
N LEU A 30 6.97 -16.20 -0.09
CA LEU A 30 7.04 -15.95 -1.54
C LEU A 30 5.99 -14.94 -2.01
N GLY A 31 4.83 -14.89 -1.33
CA GLY A 31 3.80 -13.88 -1.60
C GLY A 31 4.29 -12.45 -1.38
N SER A 32 5.08 -12.20 -0.33
CA SER A 32 5.65 -10.87 -0.07
C SER A 32 6.70 -10.47 -1.10
N VAL A 33 7.48 -11.43 -1.60
CA VAL A 33 8.44 -11.21 -2.68
C VAL A 33 7.70 -10.88 -3.98
N ALA A 34 6.70 -11.67 -4.37
CA ALA A 34 5.90 -11.39 -5.56
C ALA A 34 5.22 -10.00 -5.47
N TYR A 35 4.68 -9.67 -4.29
CA TYR A 35 4.03 -8.39 -4.03
C TYR A 35 4.96 -7.19 -4.29
N ILE A 36 6.21 -7.20 -3.82
CA ILE A 36 7.12 -6.06 -4.05
C ILE A 36 7.43 -5.84 -5.53
N PHE A 37 7.54 -6.90 -6.32
CA PHE A 37 7.78 -6.81 -7.77
C PHE A 37 6.57 -6.25 -8.51
N VAL A 38 5.37 -6.76 -8.19
CA VAL A 38 4.11 -6.32 -8.80
C VAL A 38 3.80 -4.88 -8.42
N LEU A 39 3.92 -4.51 -7.13
CA LEU A 39 3.68 -3.16 -6.67
C LEU A 39 4.67 -2.16 -7.29
N ALA A 40 5.96 -2.52 -7.34
CA ALA A 40 6.97 -1.69 -7.99
C ALA A 40 6.65 -1.49 -9.47
N PHE A 41 6.15 -2.52 -10.15
CA PHE A 41 5.75 -2.43 -11.56
C PHE A 41 4.55 -1.51 -11.76
N ILE A 42 3.50 -1.65 -10.94
CA ILE A 42 2.31 -0.79 -10.99
C ILE A 42 2.70 0.67 -10.77
N LEU A 43 3.48 0.96 -9.71
CA LEU A 43 3.94 2.32 -9.42
C LEU A 43 4.83 2.88 -10.54
N TRP A 44 5.74 2.06 -11.06
CA TRP A 44 6.60 2.45 -12.16
C TRP A 44 5.79 2.80 -13.41
N ALA A 45 4.86 1.94 -13.83
CA ALA A 45 4.02 2.13 -15.01
C ALA A 45 3.05 3.31 -14.87
N LEU A 46 2.45 3.49 -13.68
CA LEU A 46 1.50 4.57 -13.41
C LEU A 46 2.19 5.93 -13.38
N LEU A 47 3.43 6.02 -12.88
CA LEU A 47 4.12 7.32 -12.75
C LEU A 47 5.05 7.63 -13.91
N TYR A 48 5.42 6.63 -14.72
CA TYR A 48 6.25 6.81 -15.91
C TYR A 48 5.74 7.93 -16.85
N PRO A 49 4.44 8.07 -17.15
CA PRO A 49 3.94 9.11 -18.04
C PRO A 49 4.07 10.54 -17.49
N LEU A 50 4.26 10.70 -16.18
CA LEU A 50 4.51 12.00 -15.53
C LEU A 50 5.96 12.49 -15.73
N LYS A 51 6.81 11.67 -16.36
CA LYS A 51 8.23 11.93 -16.62
C LYS A 51 9.04 12.37 -15.38
N PRO A 52 9.00 11.59 -14.29
CA PRO A 52 9.90 11.80 -13.16
C PRO A 52 11.38 11.76 -13.58
N GLN A 53 12.19 12.60 -12.96
CA GLN A 53 13.64 12.62 -13.15
C GLN A 53 14.25 11.32 -12.57
N ARG A 54 15.25 10.75 -13.26
CA ARG A 54 15.98 9.55 -12.80
C ARG A 54 15.07 8.34 -12.49
N TRP A 55 14.01 8.17 -13.27
CA TRP A 55 13.03 7.10 -13.07
C TRP A 55 13.49 5.79 -13.71
N SER A 56 13.89 4.84 -12.87
CA SER A 56 14.20 3.47 -13.30
C SER A 56 13.39 2.47 -12.50
N TYR A 57 13.01 1.34 -13.12
CA TYR A 57 12.34 0.26 -12.40
C TYR A 57 13.17 -0.22 -11.19
N LYS A 58 14.49 -0.25 -11.32
CA LYS A 58 15.41 -0.62 -10.24
C LYS A 58 15.30 0.33 -9.04
N SER A 59 15.23 1.64 -9.27
CA SER A 59 15.07 2.64 -8.21
C SER A 59 13.74 2.48 -7.47
N VAL A 60 12.65 2.24 -8.22
CA VAL A 60 11.31 2.02 -7.66
C VAL A 60 11.26 0.70 -6.86
N LEU A 61 11.81 -0.37 -7.40
CA LEU A 61 11.88 -1.66 -6.72
C LEU A 61 12.69 -1.56 -5.43
N LEU A 62 13.83 -0.87 -5.46
CA LEU A 62 14.65 -0.64 -4.27
C LEU A 62 13.86 0.15 -3.23
N PHE A 63 13.17 1.22 -3.64
CA PHE A 63 12.29 1.99 -2.76
C PHE A 63 11.21 1.11 -2.10
N VAL A 64 10.43 0.37 -2.90
CA VAL A 64 9.37 -0.53 -2.39
C VAL A 64 9.94 -1.61 -1.47
N SER A 65 11.15 -2.10 -1.76
CA SER A 65 11.81 -3.08 -0.92
C SER A 65 12.23 -2.50 0.45
N PHE A 66 12.58 -1.23 0.54
CA PHE A 66 12.90 -0.58 1.83
C PHE A 66 11.66 -0.21 2.63
N THR A 67 10.51 0.00 1.96
CA THR A 67 9.24 0.27 2.65
C THR A 67 8.60 -0.99 3.27
N SER A 68 9.22 -2.16 3.10
CA SER A 68 8.79 -3.40 3.75
C SER A 68 9.22 -3.50 5.21
N LEU A 69 10.25 -2.76 5.66
CA LEU A 69 10.77 -2.85 7.03
C LEU A 69 9.71 -2.61 8.13
N PRO A 70 8.84 -1.59 8.02
CA PRO A 70 7.75 -1.40 8.98
C PRO A 70 6.74 -2.55 8.98
N ALA A 71 6.64 -3.35 7.91
CA ALA A 71 5.74 -4.49 7.88
C ALA A 71 6.14 -5.59 8.88
N LEU A 72 7.35 -5.53 9.45
CA LEU A 72 7.77 -6.39 10.55
C LEU A 72 6.88 -6.24 11.80
N PHE A 73 6.23 -5.08 11.99
CA PHE A 73 5.28 -4.91 13.09
C PHE A 73 4.10 -5.90 13.02
N TYR A 74 3.71 -6.36 11.83
CA TYR A 74 2.68 -7.40 11.67
C TYR A 74 3.14 -8.80 12.06
N ALA A 75 4.44 -9.01 12.26
CA ALA A 75 4.97 -10.29 12.71
C ALA A 75 4.97 -10.40 14.25
N ILE A 76 4.60 -9.35 14.98
CA ILE A 76 4.52 -9.36 16.44
C ILE A 76 3.16 -9.93 16.84
N PRO A 77 3.09 -11.11 17.49
CA PRO A 77 1.83 -11.76 17.83
C PRO A 77 1.24 -11.13 19.10
N VAL A 78 0.70 -9.91 18.97
CA VAL A 78 0.10 -9.16 20.09
C VAL A 78 -1.10 -9.88 20.70
N GLU A 79 -1.74 -10.77 19.93
CA GLU A 79 -2.85 -11.62 20.35
C GLU A 79 -2.45 -12.63 21.44
N ARG A 80 -1.16 -12.94 21.57
CA ARG A 80 -0.65 -13.85 22.61
C ARG A 80 -0.40 -13.17 23.95
N PHE A 81 -0.26 -11.85 23.97
CA PHE A 81 0.19 -11.10 25.15
C PHE A 81 -0.88 -10.18 25.74
N MET A 82 -1.96 -9.91 25.01
CA MET A 82 -2.99 -8.94 25.39
C MET A 82 -4.38 -9.57 25.32
N SER A 83 -5.36 -8.95 26.00
CA SER A 83 -6.76 -9.30 25.81
C SER A 83 -7.18 -9.02 24.36
N PHE A 84 -8.22 -9.72 23.90
CA PHE A 84 -8.69 -9.65 22.51
C PHE A 84 -8.94 -8.20 22.03
N GLU A 85 -9.62 -7.39 22.83
CA GLU A 85 -9.90 -5.97 22.55
C GLU A 85 -8.61 -5.12 22.44
N ALA A 86 -7.65 -5.36 23.34
CA ALA A 86 -6.37 -4.65 23.33
C ALA A 86 -5.48 -5.06 22.15
N ALA A 87 -5.49 -6.35 21.78
CA ALA A 87 -4.79 -6.86 20.61
C ALA A 87 -5.35 -6.28 19.30
N GLN A 88 -6.69 -6.19 19.18
CA GLN A 88 -7.33 -5.57 18.03
C GLN A 88 -6.95 -4.09 17.89
N SER A 89 -6.98 -3.34 19.00
CA SER A 89 -6.56 -1.93 19.02
C SER A 89 -5.10 -1.77 18.60
N ALA A 90 -4.19 -2.62 19.12
CA ALA A 90 -2.78 -2.61 18.75
C ALA A 90 -2.57 -2.89 17.24
N ASN A 91 -3.28 -3.89 16.69
CA ASN A 91 -3.22 -4.22 15.27
C ASN A 91 -3.67 -3.06 14.37
N ILE A 92 -4.75 -2.36 14.75
CA ILE A 92 -5.21 -1.16 14.03
C ILE A 92 -4.14 -0.07 14.08
N TRP A 93 -3.51 0.18 15.23
CA TRP A 93 -2.44 1.16 15.35
C TRP A 93 -1.21 0.79 14.51
N PHE A 94 -0.81 -0.48 14.48
CA PHE A 94 0.26 -0.94 13.59
C PHE A 94 -0.09 -0.71 12.12
N LEU A 95 -1.32 -1.02 11.70
CA LEU A 95 -1.79 -0.74 10.34
C LEU A 95 -1.67 0.76 10.01
N ILE A 96 -2.13 1.64 10.89
CA ILE A 96 -2.08 3.09 10.71
C ILE A 96 -0.63 3.57 10.61
N ILE A 97 0.25 3.15 11.52
CA ILE A 97 1.66 3.57 11.55
C ILE A 97 2.37 3.10 10.26
N VAL A 98 2.20 1.84 9.89
CA VAL A 98 2.84 1.26 8.71
C VAL A 98 2.32 1.91 7.42
N ALA A 99 1.01 2.11 7.29
CA ALA A 99 0.41 2.78 6.14
C ALA A 99 0.90 4.24 6.03
N SER A 100 0.87 4.98 7.14
CA SER A 100 1.34 6.38 7.19
C SER A 100 2.81 6.50 6.80
N TRP A 101 3.65 5.60 7.32
CA TRP A 101 5.07 5.55 6.97
C TRP A 101 5.29 5.31 5.48
N ARG A 102 4.57 4.34 4.89
CA ARG A 102 4.68 4.04 3.45
C ARG A 102 4.28 5.24 2.58
N VAL A 103 3.20 5.93 2.93
CA VAL A 103 2.75 7.11 2.20
C VAL A 103 3.75 8.26 2.35
N ALA A 104 4.25 8.51 3.57
CA ALA A 104 5.26 9.54 3.81
C ALA A 104 6.55 9.30 3.01
N LEU A 105 7.02 8.04 2.97
CA LEU A 105 8.18 7.65 2.17
C LEU A 105 7.91 7.82 0.66
N LEU A 106 6.71 7.49 0.18
CA LEU A 106 6.36 7.67 -1.24
C LEU A 106 6.37 9.16 -1.61
N VAL A 107 5.76 10.01 -0.80
CA VAL A 107 5.79 11.47 -0.99
C VAL A 107 7.24 11.98 -1.00
N HIS A 108 8.05 11.56 -0.03
CA HIS A 108 9.45 11.94 0.05
C HIS A 108 10.24 11.52 -1.20
N TYR A 109 10.03 10.28 -1.67
CA TYR A 109 10.68 9.75 -2.88
C TYR A 109 10.26 10.50 -4.15
N LEU A 110 8.99 10.87 -4.28
CA LEU A 110 8.49 11.64 -5.42
C LEU A 110 9.03 13.09 -5.43
N ILE A 111 9.18 13.71 -4.26
CA ILE A 111 9.74 15.07 -4.15
C ILE A 111 11.25 15.06 -4.38
N LYS A 112 11.99 14.23 -3.63
CA LYS A 112 13.45 14.31 -3.57
C LYS A 112 14.16 13.54 -4.68
N VAL A 113 13.66 12.36 -5.05
CA VAL A 113 14.33 11.50 -6.04
C VAL A 113 13.78 11.76 -7.44
N SER A 114 12.46 11.95 -7.54
CA SER A 114 11.77 12.03 -8.83
C SER A 114 11.65 13.46 -9.37
N GLY A 115 11.97 14.48 -8.57
CA GLY A 115 11.94 15.89 -8.96
C GLY A 115 10.56 16.38 -9.44
N LEU A 116 9.48 15.72 -9.02
CA LEU A 116 8.13 16.02 -9.48
C LEU A 116 7.61 17.30 -8.82
N SER A 117 6.81 18.07 -9.56
CA SER A 117 6.13 19.25 -9.01
C SER A 117 5.12 18.83 -7.93
N GLY A 118 4.86 19.68 -6.93
CA GLY A 118 3.97 19.33 -5.81
C GLY A 118 2.58 18.81 -6.23
N LYS A 119 2.01 19.35 -7.32
CA LYS A 119 0.75 18.85 -7.90
C LYS A 119 0.88 17.43 -8.46
N SER A 120 2.00 17.12 -9.12
CA SER A 120 2.32 15.78 -9.63
C SER A 120 2.59 14.79 -8.50
N VAL A 121 3.17 15.24 -7.38
CA VAL A 121 3.37 14.41 -6.18
C VAL A 121 2.03 14.06 -5.55
N LEU A 122 1.13 15.04 -5.40
CA LEU A 122 -0.20 14.81 -4.83
C LEU A 122 -0.98 13.78 -5.66
N VAL A 123 -1.08 14.01 -6.98
CA VAL A 123 -1.78 13.09 -7.88
C VAL A 123 -1.07 11.73 -7.92
N GLY A 124 0.26 11.71 -8.01
CA GLY A 124 1.05 10.47 -8.05
C GLY A 124 1.01 9.63 -6.77
N THR A 125 0.67 10.24 -5.63
CA THR A 125 0.50 9.54 -4.35
C THR A 125 -0.94 9.08 -4.17
N LEU A 126 -1.93 9.94 -4.43
CA LEU A 126 -3.33 9.63 -4.19
C LEU A 126 -3.92 8.68 -5.24
N LEU A 127 -3.53 8.81 -6.50
CA LEU A 127 -4.06 7.99 -7.60
C LEU A 127 -3.85 6.48 -7.40
N PRO A 128 -2.64 5.96 -7.07
CA PRO A 128 -2.46 4.54 -6.83
C PRO A 128 -3.25 4.06 -5.60
N LEU A 129 -3.35 4.87 -4.54
CA LEU A 129 -4.13 4.52 -3.34
C LEU A 129 -5.62 4.41 -3.66
N SER A 130 -6.20 5.42 -4.32
CA SER A 130 -7.61 5.42 -4.68
C SER A 130 -7.93 4.31 -5.67
N LEU A 131 -7.03 4.04 -6.63
CA LEU A 131 -7.19 2.94 -7.58
C LEU A 131 -7.23 1.57 -6.87
N ILE A 132 -6.33 1.34 -5.90
CA ILE A 132 -6.32 0.09 -5.13
C ILE A 132 -7.62 -0.07 -4.35
N VAL A 133 -8.03 0.96 -3.58
CA VAL A 133 -9.26 0.90 -2.77
C VAL A 133 -10.48 0.69 -3.66
N SER A 134 -10.67 1.51 -4.70
CA SER A 134 -11.82 1.38 -5.61
C SER A 134 -11.85 0.02 -6.32
N THR A 135 -10.69 -0.53 -6.70
CA THR A 135 -10.63 -1.87 -7.30
C THR A 135 -11.04 -2.95 -6.30
N LEU A 136 -10.56 -2.88 -5.06
CA LEU A 136 -10.94 -3.83 -4.01
C LEU A 136 -12.43 -3.77 -3.69
N THR A 137 -13.02 -2.57 -3.66
CA THR A 137 -14.46 -2.37 -3.50
C THR A 137 -15.25 -2.95 -4.68
N MET A 138 -14.85 -2.65 -5.92
CA MET A 138 -15.55 -3.16 -7.11
C MET A 138 -15.52 -4.70 -7.19
N LEU A 139 -14.44 -5.30 -6.71
CA LEU A 139 -14.30 -6.77 -6.64
C LEU A 139 -14.97 -7.38 -5.40
N ASN A 140 -15.62 -6.58 -4.55
CA ASN A 140 -16.17 -6.98 -3.24
C ASN A 140 -15.13 -7.68 -2.33
N LEU A 141 -13.83 -7.42 -2.55
CA LEU A 141 -12.74 -8.00 -1.77
C LEU A 141 -12.42 -7.18 -0.51
N GLU A 142 -13.02 -6.01 -0.34
CA GLU A 142 -12.74 -5.13 0.80
C GLU A 142 -13.07 -5.79 2.15
N HIS A 143 -14.18 -6.51 2.25
CA HIS A 143 -14.55 -7.24 3.46
C HIS A 143 -13.60 -8.41 3.74
N VAL A 144 -13.13 -9.11 2.69
CA VAL A 144 -12.20 -10.24 2.82
C VAL A 144 -10.83 -9.75 3.29
N VAL A 145 -10.33 -8.65 2.70
CA VAL A 145 -9.04 -8.06 3.09
C VAL A 145 -9.11 -7.53 4.51
N PHE A 146 -10.21 -6.91 4.91
CA PHE A 146 -10.38 -6.39 6.27
C PHE A 146 -10.41 -7.51 7.31
N ASN A 147 -11.20 -8.57 7.09
CA ASN A 147 -11.27 -9.72 8.01
C ASN A 147 -9.90 -10.41 8.13
N ILE A 148 -9.14 -10.50 7.04
CA ILE A 148 -7.78 -11.06 7.04
C ILE A 148 -6.76 -10.12 7.69
N MET A 149 -6.91 -8.79 7.58
CA MET A 149 -5.95 -7.82 8.14
C MET A 149 -6.18 -7.49 9.62
N ALA A 150 -7.42 -7.51 10.09
CA ALA A 150 -7.77 -7.18 11.47
C ALA A 150 -7.77 -8.40 12.41
N GLY A 151 -7.64 -9.62 11.86
CA GLY A 151 -7.67 -10.86 12.64
C GLY A 151 -9.05 -11.18 13.25
N ILE A 152 -10.11 -10.57 12.73
CA ILE A 152 -11.46 -10.65 13.28
C ILE A 152 -12.15 -11.90 12.73
N GLY A 153 -12.35 -12.91 13.60
CA GLY A 153 -13.28 -14.01 13.31
C GLY A 153 -14.72 -13.52 13.29
N ASP A 154 -15.59 -14.17 12.51
CA ASP A 154 -16.99 -13.80 12.20
C ASP A 154 -17.95 -13.63 13.41
N SER A 155 -17.45 -13.61 14.65
CA SER A 155 -18.27 -13.70 15.88
C SER A 155 -18.67 -12.38 16.54
N GLU A 156 -18.17 -11.20 16.13
CA GLU A 156 -18.53 -9.94 16.82
C GLU A 156 -18.96 -8.79 15.91
N LYS A 157 -20.28 -8.64 15.76
CA LYS A 157 -20.93 -7.56 15.01
C LYS A 157 -20.77 -6.15 15.62
N SER A 158 -20.28 -6.00 16.85
CA SER A 158 -20.28 -4.71 17.58
C SER A 158 -19.04 -3.83 17.33
N ALA A 159 -17.82 -4.41 17.27
CA ALA A 159 -16.61 -3.67 16.85
C ALA A 159 -16.57 -3.40 15.33
N ASN A 160 -17.48 -4.05 14.60
CA ASN A 160 -17.65 -3.93 13.16
C ASN A 160 -18.15 -2.54 12.75
N ASP A 161 -18.99 -1.89 13.54
CA ASP A 161 -19.70 -0.67 13.10
C ASP A 161 -18.77 0.54 12.88
N ALA A 162 -17.80 0.75 13.78
CA ALA A 162 -16.84 1.85 13.65
C ALA A 162 -15.83 1.59 12.52
N ALA A 163 -15.34 0.36 12.41
CA ALA A 163 -14.42 -0.05 11.36
C ALA A 163 -15.08 -0.03 9.98
N TYR A 164 -16.33 -0.49 9.88
CA TYR A 164 -17.16 -0.42 8.69
C TYR A 164 -17.42 1.03 8.29
N GLY A 165 -17.69 1.91 9.26
CA GLY A 165 -17.82 3.35 9.01
C GLY A 165 -16.56 3.97 8.39
N ILE A 166 -15.38 3.62 8.89
CA ILE A 166 -14.08 4.06 8.32
C ILE A 166 -13.89 3.49 6.91
N LEU A 167 -14.19 2.21 6.70
CA LEU A 167 -14.11 1.55 5.40
C LEU A 167 -15.00 2.25 4.38
N VAL A 168 -16.28 2.45 4.72
CA VAL A 168 -17.25 3.15 3.87
C VAL A 168 -16.79 4.58 3.57
N LEU A 169 -16.22 5.28 4.54
CA LEU A 169 -15.68 6.63 4.34
C LEU A 169 -14.50 6.62 3.36
N ILE A 170 -13.52 5.74 3.55
CA ILE A 170 -12.34 5.61 2.68
C ILE A 170 -12.76 5.20 1.27
N THR A 171 -13.67 4.23 1.15
CA THR A 171 -14.22 3.75 -0.12
C THR A 171 -14.97 4.86 -0.84
N THR A 172 -15.89 5.55 -0.15
CA THR A 172 -16.65 6.67 -0.72
C THR A 172 -15.71 7.77 -1.19
N PHE A 173 -14.75 8.18 -0.34
CA PHE A 173 -13.75 9.18 -0.69
C PHE A 173 -12.93 8.75 -1.90
N SER A 174 -12.49 7.49 -1.95
CA SER A 174 -11.68 6.96 -3.05
C SER A 174 -12.46 6.95 -4.37
N VAL A 175 -13.69 6.43 -4.38
CA VAL A 175 -14.54 6.35 -5.57
C VAL A 175 -14.91 7.74 -6.09
N VAL A 176 -15.25 8.67 -5.19
CA VAL A 176 -15.59 10.05 -5.58
C VAL A 176 -14.36 10.81 -6.07
N THR A 177 -13.20 10.63 -5.44
CA THR A 177 -11.98 11.39 -5.78
C THR A 177 -11.28 10.84 -7.03
N LEU A 178 -11.45 9.55 -7.33
CA LEU A 178 -10.83 8.88 -8.48
C LEU A 178 -11.07 9.59 -9.84
N PRO A 179 -12.29 9.95 -10.26
CA PRO A 179 -12.50 10.65 -11.53
C PRO A 179 -11.76 12.00 -11.59
N PHE A 180 -11.75 12.76 -10.50
CA PHE A 180 -11.00 14.03 -10.44
C PHE A 180 -9.50 13.81 -10.54
N LEU A 181 -8.97 12.77 -9.88
CA LEU A 181 -7.56 12.41 -9.96
C LEU A 181 -7.18 11.92 -11.35
N LEU A 182 -8.04 11.18 -12.04
CA LEU A 182 -7.80 10.72 -13.42
C LEU A 182 -7.74 11.90 -14.40
N VAL A 183 -8.65 12.87 -14.28
CA VAL A 183 -8.62 14.10 -15.10
C VAL A 183 -7.36 14.92 -14.81
N ALA A 184 -7.02 15.12 -13.54
CA ALA A 184 -5.81 15.83 -13.14
C ALA A 184 -4.54 15.12 -13.64
N TYR A 185 -4.51 13.79 -13.54
CA TYR A 185 -3.42 12.95 -14.05
C TYR A 185 -3.28 13.09 -15.57
N ALA A 186 -4.37 12.96 -16.32
CA ALA A 186 -4.36 13.14 -17.78
C ALA A 186 -3.85 14.53 -18.19
N GLY A 187 -4.29 15.59 -17.48
CA GLY A 187 -3.81 16.96 -17.71
C GLY A 187 -2.31 17.13 -17.42
N LEU A 188 -1.81 16.51 -16.34
CA LEU A 188 -0.38 16.54 -16.00
C LEU A 188 0.47 15.78 -17.02
N VAL A 189 0.01 14.59 -17.46
CA VAL A 189 0.67 13.81 -18.51
C VAL A 189 0.70 14.59 -19.83
N TYR A 190 -0.41 15.21 -20.22
CA TYR A 190 -0.47 16.05 -21.41
C TYR A 190 0.53 17.22 -21.33
N LYS A 191 0.59 17.91 -20.19
CA LYS A 191 1.55 19.00 -19.96
C LYS A 191 3.01 18.52 -20.00
N ALA A 192 3.31 17.37 -19.39
CA ALA A 192 4.64 16.77 -19.40
C ALA A 192 5.09 16.36 -20.81
N ARG A 193 4.17 15.86 -21.65
CA ARG A 193 4.44 15.54 -23.07
C ARG A 193 4.59 16.80 -23.92
N LYS A 194 3.79 17.85 -23.70
CA LYS A 194 3.87 19.10 -24.45
C LYS A 194 5.18 19.87 -24.19
N LYS A 195 5.74 19.76 -22.99
CA LYS A 195 7.02 20.41 -22.62
C LYS A 195 8.22 19.82 -23.37
N GLU A 196 8.14 18.58 -23.83
CA GLU A 196 9.19 17.91 -24.64
C GLU A 196 9.13 18.28 -26.12
N LYS A 197 7.95 18.67 -26.63
CA LYS A 197 7.79 19.09 -28.04
C LYS A 197 8.20 20.53 -28.31
N LYS A 198 8.58 21.31 -27.29
CA LYS A 198 9.15 22.64 -27.47
C LYS A 198 10.67 22.49 -27.58
N PRO A 199 11.28 22.78 -28.75
CA PRO A 199 12.73 22.76 -28.92
C PRO A 199 13.43 23.81 -28.06
#